data_AF-A0A7K4TDM5-F1
#
_entry.id   AF-A0A7K4TDM5-F1
#
_cell.length_a   1.000
_cell.length_b   1.000
_cell.length_c   1.000
_cell.angle_alpha   90.00
_cell.angle_beta   90.00
_cell.angle_gamma   90.00
#
_symmetry.space_group_name_H-M   'P 1'
#
loop_
_entity.id
_entity.type
_entity.pdbx_description
1 polymer ?
#
loop_
_entity_poly.entity_id
_entity_poly.type
_entity_poly.pdbx_seq_one_letter_code
_entity_poly.pdbx_strand_id
1 'polypeptide(L)'
;RNGCRPSLLTRCVSPPRSSAWLPRTVPCRGSRWQSSLLACRASLPARAQPKKKKKVDVKKEQAQKDRMKKKIRKLEKASPEMIPIEDFVTPLKYSDSNRVRSLPPLSFEETERRVLLMKKWCLFKQKQDKAEKKAIQSLVEAQQEALKELRLESEELYQAAIRRDEGLFPFERDGPNYTPPLPGYDPPEGKCIDITKVYTQ
;
A
#
# COMPACT_ATOMS: atom_id res chain seq x y z
N ARG A 1 8.69 -12.86 -53.36
CA ARG A 1 9.00 -12.35 -51.99
C ARG A 1 8.09 -13.10 -51.03
N ASN A 2 8.70 -13.89 -50.16
CA ASN A 2 8.08 -15.01 -49.47
C ASN A 2 7.20 -14.51 -48.31
N GLY A 3 5.99 -15.08 -48.23
CA GLY A 3 5.04 -14.83 -47.16
C GLY A 3 5.43 -15.59 -45.89
N CYS A 4 5.52 -14.87 -44.77
CA CYS A 4 5.65 -15.45 -43.44
C CYS A 4 4.28 -15.46 -42.75
N ARG A 5 3.75 -16.66 -42.51
CA ARG A 5 2.68 -16.92 -41.53
C ARG A 5 3.32 -17.04 -40.14
N PRO A 6 2.71 -16.53 -39.06
CA PRO A 6 3.10 -16.89 -37.70
C PRO A 6 2.46 -18.22 -37.28
N SER A 7 3.28 -19.09 -36.72
CA SER A 7 2.98 -20.40 -36.14
C SER A 7 2.22 -20.27 -34.82
N LEU A 8 1.09 -20.97 -34.72
CA LEU A 8 0.36 -21.21 -33.48
C LEU A 8 1.08 -22.31 -32.69
N LEU A 9 1.62 -21.96 -31.53
CA LEU A 9 2.14 -22.90 -30.54
C LEU A 9 0.98 -23.38 -29.65
N THR A 10 0.40 -24.51 -30.03
CA THR A 10 -0.62 -25.23 -29.25
C THR A 10 0.08 -25.94 -28.09
N ARG A 11 -0.21 -25.53 -26.86
CA ARG A 11 0.34 -26.14 -25.64
C ARG A 11 -0.57 -27.33 -25.25
N CYS A 12 -0.04 -28.54 -25.34
CA CYS A 12 -0.71 -29.76 -24.89
C CYS A 12 -0.88 -29.73 -23.36
N VAL A 13 -2.13 -29.86 -22.89
CA VAL A 13 -2.48 -30.06 -21.48
C VAL A 13 -2.75 -31.55 -21.28
N SER A 14 -1.96 -32.20 -20.43
CA SER A 14 -2.19 -33.57 -19.98
C SER A 14 -3.28 -33.60 -18.88
N PRO A 15 -4.17 -34.61 -18.85
CA PRO A 15 -5.20 -34.71 -17.83
C PRO A 15 -4.68 -35.42 -16.56
N PRO A 16 -5.16 -35.07 -15.36
CA PRO A 16 -4.91 -35.87 -14.17
C PRO A 16 -5.85 -37.08 -14.10
N ARG A 17 -5.26 -38.22 -13.70
CA ARG A 17 -5.92 -39.50 -13.43
C ARG A 17 -6.93 -39.37 -12.31
N SER A 18 -8.15 -39.83 -12.58
CA SER A 18 -9.21 -40.11 -11.61
C SER A 18 -8.92 -41.42 -10.86
N SER A 19 -8.85 -41.37 -9.53
CA SER A 19 -8.95 -42.55 -8.67
C SER A 19 -10.31 -42.55 -7.98
N ALA A 20 -11.18 -43.42 -8.46
CA ALA A 20 -12.46 -43.74 -7.84
C ALA A 20 -12.23 -44.63 -6.61
N TRP A 21 -12.71 -44.20 -5.44
CA TRP A 21 -12.93 -45.08 -4.30
C TRP A 21 -14.32 -44.77 -3.74
N LEU A 22 -15.26 -45.68 -4.03
CA LEU A 22 -16.58 -45.71 -3.42
C LEU A 22 -16.49 -46.12 -1.94
N PRO A 23 -17.44 -45.68 -1.10
CA PRO A 23 -17.45 -45.96 0.32
C PRO A 23 -17.99 -47.37 0.59
N ARG A 24 -17.28 -48.16 1.40
CA ARG A 24 -17.80 -49.44 1.89
C ARG A 24 -18.42 -49.25 3.27
N THR A 25 -19.71 -49.55 3.31
CA THR A 25 -20.59 -49.50 4.46
C THR A 25 -20.17 -50.45 5.58
N VAL A 26 -20.49 -50.00 6.79
CA VAL A 26 -20.46 -50.67 8.08
C VAL A 26 -21.34 -51.93 8.07
N PRO A 27 -20.98 -52.98 8.83
CA PRO A 27 -21.99 -53.59 9.70
C PRO A 27 -21.63 -53.48 11.19
N CYS A 28 -22.57 -52.91 11.94
CA CYS A 28 -22.66 -53.03 13.38
C CYS A 28 -23.00 -54.47 13.76
N ARG A 29 -22.29 -55.02 14.75
CA ARG A 29 -22.85 -55.68 15.95
C ARG A 29 -21.71 -56.25 16.78
N GLY A 30 -21.64 -55.84 18.04
CA GLY A 30 -20.63 -56.34 18.97
C GLY A 30 -20.61 -55.55 20.28
N SER A 31 -21.76 -55.50 20.96
CA SER A 31 -21.84 -55.07 22.35
C SER A 31 -20.88 -55.88 23.22
N ARG A 32 -19.90 -55.22 23.85
CA ARG A 32 -19.32 -55.72 25.10
C ARG A 32 -18.94 -54.53 25.98
N TRP A 33 -19.98 -53.88 26.50
CA TRP A 33 -19.91 -53.36 27.86
C TRP A 33 -19.59 -54.57 28.76
N GLN A 34 -18.31 -54.81 28.99
CA GLN A 34 -17.83 -55.51 30.17
C GLN A 34 -16.99 -54.51 30.95
N SER A 35 -17.71 -53.62 31.61
CA SER A 35 -17.36 -53.11 32.92
C SER A 35 -17.12 -54.30 33.85
N SER A 36 -15.89 -54.81 33.88
CA SER A 36 -15.43 -55.64 35.00
C SER A 36 -15.33 -54.75 36.23
N LEU A 37 -16.42 -54.75 36.99
CA LEU A 37 -16.43 -54.32 38.38
C LEU A 37 -15.51 -55.27 39.17
N LEU A 38 -14.64 -54.68 40.00
CA LEU A 38 -13.77 -55.32 41.00
C LEU A 38 -12.51 -55.98 40.36
N ALA A 39 -11.25 -55.66 40.72
CA ALA A 39 -10.73 -55.00 41.89
C ALA A 39 -9.31 -54.46 41.57
N CYS A 40 -9.16 -53.15 41.35
CA CYS A 40 -7.91 -52.50 41.69
C CYS A 40 -7.86 -52.45 43.21
N ARG A 41 -7.19 -53.42 43.83
CA ARG A 41 -6.74 -53.31 45.22
C ARG A 41 -6.01 -51.99 45.34
N ALA A 42 -6.67 -51.01 45.95
CA ALA A 42 -6.06 -49.78 46.39
C ALA A 42 -5.03 -50.14 47.47
N SER A 43 -3.80 -50.45 47.06
CA SER A 43 -2.66 -50.16 47.91
C SER A 43 -2.70 -48.65 48.13
N LEU A 44 -3.13 -48.25 49.32
CA LEU A 44 -3.05 -46.88 49.80
C LEU A 44 -1.66 -46.36 49.44
N PRO A 45 -1.50 -45.31 48.60
CA PRO A 45 -0.25 -44.62 48.55
C PRO A 45 -0.06 -43.99 49.92
N ALA A 46 0.78 -44.62 50.74
CA ALA A 46 1.27 -44.07 51.99
C ALA A 46 1.63 -42.60 51.75
N ARG A 47 0.94 -41.70 52.46
CA ARG A 47 1.14 -40.24 52.52
C ARG A 47 2.20 -39.70 51.54
N ALA A 48 1.83 -39.53 50.28
CA ALA A 48 2.66 -38.76 49.36
C ALA A 48 2.42 -37.27 49.70
N GLN A 49 3.42 -36.61 50.30
CA GLN A 49 3.45 -35.15 50.46
C GLN A 49 2.97 -34.47 49.17
N PRO A 50 2.25 -33.32 49.24
CA PRO A 50 1.87 -32.58 48.04
C PRO A 50 3.15 -32.28 47.26
N LYS A 51 3.37 -32.99 46.14
CA LYS A 51 4.52 -32.76 45.27
C LYS A 51 4.38 -31.32 44.80
N LYS A 52 5.30 -30.46 45.27
CA LYS A 52 5.39 -29.06 44.84
C LYS A 52 5.28 -29.05 43.31
N LYS A 53 4.30 -28.33 42.76
CA LYS A 53 4.20 -28.12 41.31
C LYS A 53 5.57 -27.64 40.85
N LYS A 54 6.24 -28.41 40.00
CA LYS A 54 7.56 -28.01 39.50
C LYS A 54 7.40 -26.65 38.85
N LYS A 55 8.22 -25.68 39.25
CA LYS A 55 8.33 -24.39 38.55
C LYS A 55 8.62 -24.72 37.08
N VAL A 56 8.00 -23.97 36.17
CA VAL A 56 8.17 -24.17 34.72
C VAL A 56 9.66 -24.35 34.43
N ASP A 57 9.99 -25.42 33.70
CA ASP A 57 11.38 -25.74 33.42
C ASP A 57 12.00 -24.58 32.63
N VAL A 58 13.07 -23.96 33.15
CA VAL A 58 13.77 -22.83 32.50
C VAL A 58 14.13 -23.14 31.04
N LYS A 59 14.44 -24.41 30.75
CA LYS A 59 14.71 -24.92 29.40
C LYS A 59 13.51 -24.82 28.44
N LYS A 60 12.28 -24.97 28.94
CA LYS A 60 11.04 -24.81 28.14
C LYS A 60 10.80 -23.35 27.78
N GLU A 61 11.06 -22.44 28.73
CA GLU A 61 10.95 -20.99 28.48
C GLU A 61 12.01 -20.50 27.49
N GLN A 62 13.26 -20.98 27.60
CA GLN A 62 14.32 -20.68 26.64
C GLN A 62 13.99 -21.19 25.24
N ALA A 63 13.54 -22.45 25.13
CA ALA A 63 13.12 -23.02 23.85
C ALA A 63 11.92 -22.26 23.24
N GLN A 64 11.00 -21.74 24.06
CA GLN A 64 9.90 -20.89 23.60
C GLN A 64 10.40 -19.55 23.08
N LYS A 65 11.31 -18.88 23.81
CA LYS A 65 11.95 -17.62 23.38
C LYS A 65 12.69 -17.80 22.05
N ASP A 66 13.45 -18.88 21.88
CA ASP A 66 14.18 -19.14 20.65
C ASP A 66 13.27 -19.47 19.47
N ARG A 67 12.16 -20.18 19.71
CA ARG A 67 11.11 -20.39 18.70
C ARG A 67 10.46 -19.06 18.28
N MET A 68 10.17 -18.17 19.23
CA MET A 68 9.62 -16.85 18.93
C MET A 68 10.60 -15.98 18.15
N LYS A 69 11.88 -15.94 18.54
CA LYS A 69 12.95 -15.24 17.79
C LYS A 69 13.06 -15.74 16.35
N LYS A 70 12.97 -17.05 16.14
CA LYS A 70 13.00 -17.63 14.78
C LYS A 70 11.78 -17.25 13.95
N LYS A 71 10.60 -17.11 14.56
CA LYS A 71 9.38 -16.64 13.87
C LYS A 71 9.49 -15.17 13.50
N ILE A 72 9.95 -14.32 14.42
CA ILE A 72 10.19 -12.89 14.18
C ILE A 72 11.19 -12.71 13.04
N ARG A 73 12.35 -13.39 13.08
CA ARG A 73 13.35 -13.34 11.98
C ARG A 73 12.81 -13.79 10.62
N LYS A 74 11.80 -14.67 10.61
CA LYS A 74 11.14 -15.09 9.35
C LYS A 74 10.17 -14.03 8.85
N LEU A 75 9.43 -13.39 9.75
CA LEU A 75 8.50 -12.29 9.43
C LEU A 75 9.27 -11.03 8.99
N GLU A 76 10.35 -10.66 9.68
CA GLU A 76 11.22 -9.55 9.30
C GLU A 76 11.92 -9.78 7.95
N LYS A 77 12.19 -11.04 7.61
CA LYS A 77 12.77 -11.42 6.31
C LYS A 77 11.72 -11.43 5.19
N ALA A 78 10.44 -11.60 5.51
CA ALA A 78 9.37 -11.50 4.52
C ALA A 78 9.21 -10.03 4.12
N SER A 79 9.23 -9.74 2.83
CA SER A 79 9.03 -8.38 2.33
C SER A 79 7.57 -7.96 2.59
N PRO A 80 7.32 -6.81 3.23
CA PRO A 80 5.96 -6.32 3.40
C PRO A 80 5.33 -5.98 2.05
N GLU A 81 4.08 -6.40 1.84
CA GLU A 81 3.31 -6.03 0.64
C GLU A 81 2.83 -4.58 0.76
N MET A 82 3.08 -3.77 -0.27
CA MET A 82 2.64 -2.37 -0.26
C MET A 82 1.10 -2.30 -0.33
N ILE A 83 0.51 -1.39 0.47
CA ILE A 83 -0.92 -1.10 0.38
C ILE A 83 -1.23 -0.63 -1.05
N PRO A 84 -2.22 -1.24 -1.74
CA PRO A 84 -2.53 -0.90 -3.11
C PRO A 84 -3.14 0.51 -3.19
N ILE A 85 -2.76 1.26 -4.23
CA ILE A 85 -3.32 2.58 -4.53
C ILE A 85 -4.61 2.38 -5.32
N GLU A 86 -5.76 2.62 -4.68
CA GLU A 86 -7.08 2.34 -5.27
C GLU A 86 -7.33 3.12 -6.58
N ASP A 87 -6.84 4.36 -6.68
CA ASP A 87 -7.05 5.23 -7.85
C ASP A 87 -6.33 4.76 -9.12
N PHE A 88 -5.23 4.01 -8.97
CA PHE A 88 -4.50 3.45 -10.12
C PHE A 88 -5.14 2.17 -10.64
N VAL A 89 -5.91 1.47 -9.81
CA VAL A 89 -6.55 0.20 -10.18
C VAL A 89 -7.95 0.49 -10.69
N THR A 90 -8.17 0.34 -11.99
CA THR A 90 -9.50 0.50 -12.58
C THR A 90 -10.49 -0.50 -11.94
N PRO A 91 -11.56 -0.03 -11.28
CA PRO A 91 -12.56 -0.92 -10.72
C PRO A 91 -13.27 -1.74 -11.80
N LEU A 92 -13.60 -3.00 -11.48
CA LEU A 92 -14.30 -3.93 -12.38
C LEU A 92 -15.64 -3.36 -12.90
N LYS A 93 -16.27 -2.46 -12.14
CA LYS A 93 -17.52 -1.75 -12.51
C LYS A 93 -17.43 -0.97 -13.83
N TYR A 94 -16.22 -0.69 -14.32
CA TYR A 94 -15.99 0.03 -15.59
C TYR A 94 -15.59 -0.88 -16.75
N SER A 95 -15.40 -2.19 -16.51
CA SER A 95 -15.11 -3.16 -17.56
C SER A 95 -16.34 -3.55 -18.38
N ASP A 96 -17.54 -3.27 -17.88
CA ASP A 96 -18.80 -3.60 -18.55
C ASP A 96 -19.01 -2.72 -19.80
N SER A 97 -19.14 -3.36 -20.97
CA SER A 97 -19.35 -2.69 -22.26
C SER A 97 -20.67 -1.89 -22.35
N ASN A 98 -21.66 -2.21 -21.51
CA ASN A 98 -22.96 -1.54 -21.47
C ASN A 98 -22.87 -0.06 -21.04
N ARG A 99 -21.76 0.35 -20.41
CA ARG A 99 -21.56 1.73 -19.94
C ARG A 99 -20.80 2.60 -20.95
N VAL A 100 -20.40 2.03 -22.09
CA VAL A 100 -19.67 2.74 -23.15
C VAL A 100 -20.64 3.64 -23.92
N ARG A 101 -20.32 4.94 -24.01
CA ARG A 101 -21.06 5.88 -24.85
C ARG A 101 -20.47 5.88 -26.25
N SER A 102 -21.28 5.66 -27.29
CA SER A 102 -20.86 5.81 -28.68
C SER A 102 -20.60 7.29 -28.99
N LEU A 103 -19.38 7.61 -29.43
CA LEU A 103 -19.03 8.98 -29.82
C LEU A 103 -19.32 9.20 -31.30
N PRO A 104 -19.97 10.31 -31.69
CA PRO A 104 -20.13 10.67 -33.10
C PRO A 104 -18.75 10.99 -33.71
N PRO A 105 -18.55 10.72 -35.01
CA PRO A 105 -17.34 11.15 -35.70
C PRO A 105 -17.27 12.68 -35.71
N LEU A 106 -16.07 13.21 -35.46
CA LEU A 106 -15.84 14.65 -35.47
C LEU A 106 -15.82 15.17 -36.91
N SER A 107 -16.39 16.35 -37.13
CA SER A 107 -16.26 17.05 -38.41
C SER A 107 -14.83 17.52 -38.63
N PHE A 108 -14.43 17.67 -39.89
CA PHE A 108 -13.10 18.16 -40.25
C PHE A 108 -12.78 19.52 -39.59
N GLU A 109 -13.71 20.47 -39.67
CA GLU A 109 -13.58 21.81 -39.07
C GLU A 109 -13.34 21.76 -37.56
N GLU A 110 -14.02 20.87 -36.84
CA GLU A 110 -13.81 20.69 -35.40
C GLU A 110 -12.42 20.13 -35.09
N THR A 111 -11.94 19.16 -35.89
CA THR A 111 -10.61 18.60 -35.68
C THR A 111 -9.52 19.65 -35.93
N GLU A 112 -9.62 20.44 -36.99
CA GLU A 112 -8.69 21.54 -37.26
C GLU A 112 -8.74 22.61 -36.17
N ARG A 113 -9.93 23.01 -35.72
CA ARG A 113 -10.09 23.95 -34.60
C ARG A 113 -9.38 23.47 -33.34
N ARG A 114 -9.51 22.18 -32.99
CA ARG A 114 -8.81 21.59 -31.83
C ARG A 114 -7.30 21.60 -32.02
N VAL A 115 -6.80 21.26 -33.20
CA VAL A 115 -5.36 21.29 -33.50
C VAL A 115 -4.81 22.71 -33.42
N LEU A 116 -5.50 23.70 -33.99
CA LEU A 116 -5.09 25.10 -33.92
C LEU A 116 -5.12 25.62 -32.47
N LEU A 117 -6.14 25.26 -31.69
CA LEU A 117 -6.21 25.60 -30.27
C LEU A 117 -5.04 25.00 -29.50
N MET A 118 -4.73 23.72 -29.74
CA MET A 118 -3.61 23.04 -29.09
C MET A 118 -2.27 23.70 -29.44
N LYS A 119 -2.05 24.06 -30.70
CA LYS A 119 -0.84 24.80 -31.12
C LYS A 119 -0.71 26.13 -30.38
N LYS A 120 -1.81 26.90 -30.27
CA LYS A 120 -1.83 28.17 -29.52
C LYS A 120 -1.55 27.94 -28.03
N TRP A 121 -2.12 26.89 -27.44
CA TRP A 121 -1.90 26.52 -26.05
C TRP A 121 -0.43 26.14 -25.78
N CYS A 122 0.18 25.33 -26.64
CA CYS A 122 1.59 24.99 -26.53
C CYS A 122 2.49 26.23 -26.56
N LEU A 123 2.23 27.16 -27.49
CA LEU A 123 2.97 28.42 -27.56
C LEU A 123 2.77 29.28 -26.31
N PHE A 124 1.54 29.35 -25.79
CA PHE A 124 1.22 30.08 -24.57
C PHE A 124 1.98 29.50 -23.36
N LYS A 125 1.91 28.19 -23.14
CA LYS A 125 2.61 27.53 -22.03
C LYS A 125 4.12 27.62 -22.16
N GLN A 126 4.67 27.60 -23.38
CA GLN A 126 6.09 27.84 -23.60
C GLN A 126 6.49 29.27 -23.20
N LYS A 127 5.67 30.28 -23.50
CA LYS A 127 5.93 31.66 -23.07
C LYS A 127 5.88 31.80 -21.55
N GLN A 128 4.90 31.16 -20.91
CA GLN A 128 4.77 31.13 -19.45
C GLN A 128 6.01 30.50 -18.80
N ASP A 129 6.42 29.31 -19.25
CA ASP A 129 7.62 28.61 -18.74
C ASP A 129 8.90 29.43 -18.93
N LYS A 130 9.06 30.08 -20.08
CA LYS A 130 10.20 31.00 -20.32
C LYS A 130 10.20 32.19 -19.36
N ALA A 131 9.03 32.75 -19.04
CA ALA A 131 8.93 33.86 -18.11
C ALA A 131 9.23 33.43 -16.66
N GLU A 132 8.68 32.29 -16.23
CA GLU A 132 8.94 31.71 -14.90
C GLU A 132 10.43 31.39 -14.72
N LYS A 133 11.06 30.76 -15.72
CA LYS A 133 12.51 30.48 -15.70
C LYS A 133 13.35 31.74 -15.61
N LYS A 134 13.02 32.78 -16.37
CA LYS A 134 13.71 34.07 -16.30
C LYS A 134 13.57 34.72 -14.92
N ALA A 135 12.37 34.68 -14.32
CA ALA A 135 12.14 35.22 -12.99
C ALA A 135 12.95 34.46 -11.92
N ILE A 136 13.00 33.13 -11.99
CA ILE A 136 13.83 32.32 -11.09
C ILE A 136 15.31 32.65 -11.28
N GLN A 137 15.79 32.76 -12.52
CA GLN A 137 17.17 33.14 -12.82
C GLN A 137 17.51 34.50 -12.21
N SER A 138 16.69 35.52 -12.42
CA SER A 138 16.94 36.85 -11.85
C SER A 138 16.93 36.86 -10.33
N LEU A 139 16.05 36.06 -9.69
CA LEU A 139 16.02 35.95 -8.23
C LEU A 139 17.29 35.29 -7.68
N VAL A 140 17.78 34.24 -8.36
CA VAL A 140 19.00 33.53 -7.96
C VAL A 140 20.24 34.41 -8.19
N GLU A 141 20.31 35.13 -9.31
CA GLU A 141 21.39 36.08 -9.60
C GLU A 141 21.44 37.18 -8.53
N ALA A 142 20.31 37.81 -8.23
CA ALA A 142 20.20 38.83 -7.19
C ALA A 142 20.58 38.29 -5.79
N GLN A 143 20.15 37.07 -5.45
CA GLN A 143 20.55 36.41 -4.21
C GLN A 143 22.07 36.20 -4.14
N GLN A 144 22.70 35.78 -5.24
CA GLN A 144 24.14 35.54 -5.29
C GLN A 144 24.94 36.85 -5.20
N GLU A 145 24.49 37.90 -5.87
CA GLU A 145 25.10 39.23 -5.80
C GLU A 145 25.03 39.79 -4.38
N ALA A 146 23.85 39.74 -3.75
CA ALA A 146 23.68 40.17 -2.36
C ALA A 146 24.59 39.41 -1.39
N LEU A 147 24.79 38.10 -1.60
CA LEU A 147 25.71 37.30 -0.76
C LEU A 147 27.19 37.66 -0.98
N LYS A 148 27.58 38.05 -2.20
CA LYS A 148 28.95 38.50 -2.49
C LYS A 148 29.22 39.85 -1.82
N GLU A 149 28.29 40.79 -1.92
CA GLU A 149 28.38 42.10 -1.27
C GLU A 149 28.43 41.95 0.26
N LEU A 150 27.51 41.17 0.83
CA LEU A 150 27.46 40.90 2.27
C LEU A 150 28.76 40.29 2.80
N ARG A 151 29.44 39.46 2.00
CA ARG A 151 30.74 38.90 2.35
C ARG A 151 31.86 39.94 2.39
N LEU A 152 31.84 40.90 1.46
CA LEU A 152 32.81 42.01 1.45
C LEU A 152 32.62 42.95 2.63
N GLU A 153 31.37 43.13 3.07
CA GLU A 153 31.04 43.97 4.23
C GLU A 153 31.31 43.26 5.57
N SER A 154 30.89 41.99 5.71
CA SER A 154 31.03 41.22 6.95
C SER A 154 31.01 39.70 6.75
N GLU A 155 32.13 39.05 7.07
CA GLU A 155 32.25 37.59 6.95
C GLU A 155 31.39 36.84 8.00
N GLU A 156 31.17 37.43 9.18
CA GLU A 156 30.36 36.81 10.24
C GLU A 156 28.88 36.65 9.83
N LEU A 157 28.29 37.69 9.24
CA LEU A 157 26.90 37.63 8.76
C LEU A 157 26.77 36.70 7.56
N TYR A 158 27.79 36.64 6.69
CA TYR A 158 27.84 35.69 5.58
C TYR A 158 27.76 34.24 6.06
N GLN A 159 28.56 33.90 7.08
CA GLN A 159 28.54 32.56 7.69
C GLN A 159 27.21 32.24 8.36
N ALA A 160 26.52 33.24 8.93
CA ALA A 160 25.18 33.05 9.48
C ALA A 160 24.14 32.82 8.37
N ALA A 161 24.16 33.62 7.30
CA ALA A 161 23.18 33.59 6.21
C ALA A 161 23.22 32.31 5.37
N ILE A 162 24.38 31.63 5.27
CA ILE A 162 24.52 30.37 4.52
C ILE A 162 23.95 29.18 5.29
N ARG A 163 23.79 29.28 6.60
CA ARG A 163 23.26 28.17 7.41
C ARG A 163 21.83 27.86 6.96
N ARG A 164 21.50 26.57 6.91
CA ARG A 164 20.14 26.14 6.63
C ARG A 164 19.26 26.50 7.82
N ASP A 165 18.08 27.01 7.54
CA ASP A 165 17.07 27.23 8.56
C ASP A 165 16.46 25.89 8.99
N GLU A 166 16.63 25.52 10.25
CA GLU A 166 16.08 24.30 10.84
C GLU A 166 14.56 24.39 11.01
N GLY A 167 13.99 25.60 11.06
CA GLY A 167 12.54 25.85 11.18
C GLY A 167 11.77 25.73 9.86
N LEU A 168 12.45 25.54 8.73
CA LEU A 168 11.79 25.47 7.42
C LEU A 168 10.97 24.19 7.24
N PHE A 169 11.32 23.10 7.93
CA PHE A 169 10.61 21.83 7.83
C PHE A 169 10.00 21.43 9.19
N PRO A 170 8.73 21.01 9.23
CA PRO A 170 7.80 20.79 8.11
C PRO A 170 7.15 22.09 7.59
N PHE A 171 7.16 22.27 6.26
CA PHE A 171 6.49 23.40 5.60
C PHE A 171 5.10 22.97 5.11
N GLU A 172 4.05 23.62 5.60
CA GLU A 172 2.67 23.40 5.20
C GLU A 172 2.07 24.68 4.61
N ARG A 173 1.38 24.55 3.46
CA ARG A 173 0.69 25.65 2.79
C ARG A 173 -0.50 25.13 2.02
N ASP A 174 -1.67 25.68 2.33
CA ASP A 174 -2.89 25.40 1.58
C ASP A 174 -2.89 26.10 0.21
N GLY A 175 -3.51 25.45 -0.77
CA GLY A 175 -3.76 26.03 -2.08
C GLY A 175 -4.75 27.19 -2.03
N PRO A 176 -4.80 28.05 -3.07
CA PRO A 176 -5.78 29.11 -3.14
C PRO A 176 -7.21 28.54 -3.31
N ASN A 177 -8.18 29.16 -2.64
CA ASN A 177 -9.60 28.86 -2.81
C ASN A 177 -10.20 29.68 -3.96
N TYR A 178 -11.22 29.14 -4.64
CA TYR A 178 -11.98 29.88 -5.66
C TYR A 178 -12.68 31.12 -5.09
N THR A 179 -13.14 31.04 -3.83
CA THR A 179 -13.85 32.11 -3.13
C THR A 179 -13.32 32.19 -1.70
N PRO A 180 -13.07 33.41 -1.17
CA PRO A 180 -12.64 33.57 0.21
C PRO A 180 -13.74 33.14 1.21
N PRO A 181 -13.38 32.82 2.46
CA PRO A 181 -14.35 32.46 3.49
C PRO A 181 -15.35 33.60 3.77
N LEU A 182 -16.61 33.24 4.01
CA LEU A 182 -17.65 34.18 4.43
C LEU A 182 -17.63 34.32 5.96
N PRO A 183 -17.55 35.56 6.51
CA PRO A 183 -17.59 35.77 7.96
C PRO A 183 -18.98 35.44 8.50
N GLY A 184 -19.03 34.64 9.58
CA GLY A 184 -20.29 34.25 10.23
C GLY A 184 -21.10 33.17 9.50
N TYR A 185 -20.46 32.40 8.62
CA TYR A 185 -21.09 31.23 8.01
C TYR A 185 -21.10 30.05 9.00
N ASP A 186 -22.29 29.63 9.41
CA ASP A 186 -22.49 28.45 10.24
C ASP A 186 -22.82 27.23 9.36
N PRO A 187 -21.89 26.27 9.19
CA PRO A 187 -22.14 25.07 8.39
C PRO A 187 -23.13 24.12 9.10
N PRO A 188 -23.90 23.32 8.34
CA PRO A 188 -24.82 22.35 8.92
C PRO A 188 -24.05 21.23 9.65
N GLU A 189 -24.66 20.67 10.70
CA GLU A 189 -24.09 19.55 11.45
C GLU A 189 -24.04 18.26 10.62
N GLY A 190 -22.95 17.50 10.78
CA GLY A 190 -22.73 16.23 10.08
C GLY A 190 -21.77 15.32 10.84
N LYS A 191 -21.74 14.04 10.46
CA LYS A 191 -20.81 13.03 11.00
C LYS A 191 -19.77 12.67 9.95
N CYS A 192 -18.49 12.75 10.31
CA CYS A 192 -17.41 12.20 9.49
C CYS A 192 -17.13 10.77 9.96
N ILE A 193 -17.41 9.77 9.11
CA ILE A 193 -17.10 8.37 9.37
C ILE A 193 -15.99 7.97 8.39
N ASP A 194 -14.87 7.50 8.93
CA ASP A 194 -13.77 7.00 8.11
C ASP A 194 -14.12 5.62 7.54
N ILE A 195 -14.10 5.49 6.21
CA ILE A 195 -14.41 4.27 5.45
C ILE A 195 -13.15 3.78 4.70
N THR A 196 -11.96 4.27 5.08
CA THR A 196 -10.69 3.81 4.49
C THR A 196 -10.51 2.31 4.73
N LYS A 197 -10.18 1.57 3.66
CA LYS A 197 -9.99 0.12 3.73
C LYS A 197 -8.66 -0.18 4.40
N VAL A 198 -8.70 -0.92 5.50
CA VAL A 198 -7.49 -1.41 6.17
C VAL A 198 -7.04 -2.70 5.48
N TYR A 199 -5.83 -2.68 4.93
CA TYR A 199 -5.19 -3.84 4.30
C TYR A 199 -4.25 -4.50 5.31
N THR A 200 -4.53 -5.74 5.69
CA THR A 200 -3.70 -6.53 6.61
C THR A 200 -2.81 -7.51 5.85
N GLN A 201 -1.53 -7.59 6.24
CA GLN A 201 -0.51 -8.50 5.71
C GLN A 201 -0.43 -9.80 6.52
#